data_AF-A0A845RGL4-F1
#
_entry.id   AF-A0A845RGL4-F1
#
_cell.length_a   1.000
_cell.length_b   1.000
_cell.length_c   1.000
_cell.angle_alpha   90.00
_cell.angle_beta   90.00
_cell.angle_gamma   90.00
#
_symmetry.space_group_name_H-M   'P 1'
#
loop_
_entity.id
_entity.type
_entity.pdbx_description
1 polymer ?
#
loop_
_entity_poly.entity_id
_entity_poly.type
_entity_poly.pdbx_seq_one_letter_code
_entity_poly.pdbx_strand_id
1 'polypeptide(L)'
;MKKHWYDYLWIASLTYLALGFFNILFAWLGLLCFFIPLLIAIAGGGKGYCNRYCGRGQLLGLLGGKFGLSRKKDIPHWMKSKWFRYGFLIFFFIMFFQMLWVTYLVFADVQGLRQVVTLLWTFKLPWNWAYHGTLVHAGAAQFAFGFYSVMLTSTVLGFVTMILFKPRSWCVYCPMGTMTQLICKARSAAGRGRP
;
A
#
# COMPACT_ATOMS: atom_id res chain seq x y z
N MET A 1 -4.44 20.98 -21.88
CA MET A 1 -5.08 19.91 -21.08
C MET A 1 -5.24 20.41 -19.64
N LYS A 2 -6.46 20.57 -19.13
CA LYS A 2 -6.72 21.00 -17.74
C LYS A 2 -6.30 19.88 -16.78
N LYS A 3 -5.26 20.10 -15.96
CA LYS A 3 -4.85 19.16 -14.92
C LYS A 3 -5.91 19.17 -13.81
N HIS A 4 -6.49 18.03 -13.50
CA HIS A 4 -7.50 17.94 -12.44
C HIS A 4 -6.81 17.87 -11.07
N TRP A 5 -7.44 18.34 -9.99
CA TRP A 5 -6.88 18.30 -8.63
C TRP A 5 -6.41 16.89 -8.21
N TYR A 6 -7.12 15.87 -8.67
CA TYR A 6 -6.81 14.47 -8.41
C TYR A 6 -5.55 13.95 -9.12
N ASP A 7 -5.03 14.63 -10.15
CA ASP A 7 -3.78 14.27 -10.83
C ASP A 7 -2.54 14.55 -9.96
N TYR A 8 -2.71 15.15 -8.78
CA TYR A 8 -1.65 15.45 -7.82
C TYR A 8 -1.63 14.51 -6.60
N LEU A 9 -2.50 13.48 -6.54
CA LEU A 9 -2.53 12.54 -5.41
C LEU A 9 -1.24 11.71 -5.29
N TRP A 10 -0.43 11.62 -6.35
CA TRP A 10 0.92 11.06 -6.29
C TRP A 10 1.87 11.91 -5.44
N ILE A 11 1.71 13.24 -5.41
CA ILE A 11 2.51 14.13 -4.55
C ILE A 11 2.19 13.82 -3.10
N ALA A 12 0.89 13.76 -2.74
CA ALA A 12 0.48 13.37 -1.40
C ALA A 12 1.07 12.00 -1.01
N SER A 13 1.14 11.06 -1.96
CA SER A 13 1.74 9.75 -1.73
C SER A 13 3.24 9.80 -1.46
N LEU A 14 3.97 10.59 -2.23
CA LEU A 14 5.39 10.82 -2.02
C LEU A 14 5.65 11.54 -0.70
N THR A 15 4.82 12.55 -0.39
CA THR A 15 4.95 13.37 0.81
C THR A 15 4.80 12.54 2.07
N TYR A 16 3.77 11.69 2.22
CA TYR A 16 3.66 10.87 3.43
C TYR A 16 4.77 9.80 3.54
N LEU A 17 5.27 9.28 2.41
CA LEU A 17 6.39 8.32 2.40
C LEU A 17 7.70 8.98 2.84
N ALA A 18 7.96 10.19 2.34
CA ALA A 18 9.09 11.02 2.75
C ALA A 18 8.95 11.46 4.21
N LEU A 19 7.78 11.92 4.62
CA LEU A 19 7.53 12.29 6.02
C LEU A 19 7.69 11.08 6.96
N GLY A 20 7.22 9.89 6.57
CA GLY A 20 7.42 8.65 7.34
C GLY A 20 8.89 8.21 7.43
N PHE A 21 9.74 8.64 6.49
CA PHE A 21 11.19 8.42 6.56
C PHE A 21 11.83 9.25 7.68
N PHE A 22 11.40 10.50 7.86
CA PHE A 22 11.91 11.41 8.88
C PHE A 22 11.23 11.24 10.24
N ASN A 23 9.92 10.99 10.25
CA ASN A 23 9.15 10.78 11.46
C ASN A 23 8.07 9.72 11.22
N ILE A 24 8.25 8.58 11.88
CA ILE A 24 7.42 7.39 11.65
C ILE A 24 5.94 7.64 11.93
N LEU A 25 5.58 8.59 12.79
CA LEU A 25 4.19 8.91 13.16
C LEU A 25 3.36 9.37 11.96
N PHE A 26 3.98 9.93 10.92
CA PHE A 26 3.24 10.29 9.71
C PHE A 26 2.75 9.08 8.90
N ALA A 27 3.20 7.85 9.23
CA ALA A 27 2.65 6.63 8.64
C ALA A 27 1.14 6.50 8.88
N TRP A 28 0.61 7.08 9.97
CA TRP A 28 -0.83 7.16 10.23
C TRP A 28 -1.61 7.92 9.15
N LEU A 29 -1.02 8.91 8.48
CA LEU A 29 -1.64 9.58 7.33
C LEU A 29 -1.80 8.63 6.13
N GLY A 30 -0.86 7.70 5.96
CA GLY A 30 -0.93 6.66 4.94
C GLY A 30 -2.11 5.70 5.14
N LEU A 31 -2.62 5.59 6.37
CA LEU A 31 -3.81 4.80 6.70
C LEU A 31 -5.05 5.30 5.93
N LEU A 32 -5.15 6.62 5.72
CA LEU A 32 -6.22 7.22 4.91
C LEU A 32 -6.18 6.68 3.49
N CYS A 33 -5.00 6.55 2.87
CA CYS A 33 -4.89 6.03 1.50
C CYS A 33 -5.24 4.54 1.40
N PHE A 34 -5.21 3.82 2.52
CA PHE A 34 -5.59 2.41 2.62
C PHE A 34 -7.11 2.26 2.80
N PHE A 35 -7.73 3.06 3.66
CA PHE A 35 -9.16 2.97 3.97
C PHE A 35 -10.05 3.61 2.91
N ILE A 36 -9.66 4.75 2.33
CA ILE A 36 -10.46 5.45 1.30
C ILE A 36 -10.87 4.52 0.13
N PRO A 37 -9.96 3.76 -0.52
CA PRO A 37 -10.37 2.83 -1.59
C PRO A 37 -11.36 1.77 -1.11
N LEU A 38 -11.19 1.28 0.12
CA LEU A 38 -12.02 0.23 0.68
C LEU A 38 -13.43 0.75 0.96
N LEU A 39 -13.55 1.92 1.58
CA LEU A 39 -14.82 2.60 1.85
C LEU A 39 -15.56 2.93 0.55
N ILE A 40 -14.86 3.43 -0.47
CA ILE A 40 -15.46 3.71 -1.78
C ILE A 40 -15.92 2.42 -2.47
N ALA A 41 -15.16 1.31 -2.37
CA ALA A 41 -15.57 0.04 -2.93
C ALA A 41 -16.82 -0.53 -2.23
N ILE A 42 -16.91 -0.38 -0.91
CA ILE A 42 -18.07 -0.79 -0.11
C ILE A 42 -19.30 0.09 -0.43
N ALA A 43 -19.17 1.41 -0.34
CA ALA A 43 -20.28 2.35 -0.49
C ALA A 43 -20.68 2.61 -1.95
N GLY A 44 -19.71 2.85 -2.83
CA GLY A 44 -19.93 3.23 -4.23
C GLY A 44 -19.84 2.10 -5.25
N GLY A 45 -19.33 0.93 -4.88
CA GLY A 45 -19.34 -0.26 -5.74
C GLY A 45 -18.38 -0.22 -6.94
N GLY A 46 -17.52 0.79 -7.05
CA GLY A 46 -16.65 1.02 -8.21
C GLY A 46 -15.16 0.83 -7.93
N LYS A 47 -14.43 0.34 -8.95
CA LYS A 47 -12.95 0.36 -8.98
C LYS A 47 -12.36 1.72 -9.39
N GLY A 48 -13.18 2.77 -9.39
CA GLY A 48 -12.78 4.11 -9.83
C GLY A 48 -11.57 4.65 -9.06
N TYR A 49 -11.48 4.34 -7.77
CA TYR A 49 -10.33 4.73 -6.95
C TYR A 49 -9.03 4.09 -7.41
N CYS A 50 -8.97 2.76 -7.50
CA CYS A 50 -7.75 2.06 -7.93
C CYS A 50 -7.34 2.41 -9.36
N ASN A 51 -8.30 2.67 -10.27
CA ASN A 51 -8.01 2.97 -11.67
C ASN A 51 -7.57 4.42 -11.93
N ARG A 52 -8.15 5.39 -11.20
CA ARG A 52 -7.99 6.82 -11.52
C ARG A 52 -7.43 7.67 -10.37
N TYR A 53 -7.71 7.31 -9.13
CA TYR A 53 -7.37 8.13 -7.95
C TYR A 53 -6.23 7.56 -7.09
N CYS A 54 -5.75 6.35 -7.35
CA CYS A 54 -4.67 5.77 -6.56
C CYS A 54 -3.37 6.55 -6.78
N GLY A 55 -2.96 7.35 -5.78
CA GLY A 55 -1.78 8.20 -5.85
C GLY A 55 -0.49 7.43 -6.19
N ARG A 56 -0.33 6.20 -5.67
CA ARG A 56 0.80 5.35 -6.07
C ARG A 56 0.70 4.85 -7.51
N GLY A 57 -0.49 4.48 -7.98
CA GLY A 57 -0.70 4.07 -9.38
C GLY A 57 -0.44 5.22 -10.36
N GLN A 58 -0.76 6.45 -9.95
CA GLN A 58 -0.38 7.67 -10.68
C GLN A 58 1.13 7.90 -10.65
N LEU A 59 1.78 7.72 -9.50
CA LEU A 59 3.24 7.85 -9.36
C LEU A 59 3.98 6.89 -10.30
N LEU A 60 3.64 5.60 -10.29
CA LEU A 60 4.25 4.60 -11.16
C LEU A 60 3.92 4.86 -12.65
N GLY A 61 2.71 5.33 -12.94
CA GLY A 61 2.31 5.72 -14.29
C GLY A 61 3.06 6.95 -14.83
N LEU A 62 3.35 7.92 -13.97
CA LEU A 62 4.07 9.14 -14.33
C LEU A 62 5.57 8.86 -14.48
N LEU A 63 6.17 8.10 -13.57
CA LEU A 63 7.58 7.71 -13.64
C LEU A 63 7.87 6.72 -14.78
N GLY A 64 7.08 5.65 -14.90
CA GLY A 64 7.27 4.69 -15.99
C GLY A 64 6.81 5.22 -17.36
N GLY A 65 5.86 6.17 -17.38
CA GLY A 65 5.32 6.74 -18.61
C GLY A 65 6.10 7.94 -19.12
N LYS A 66 6.12 9.04 -18.35
CA LYS A 66 6.74 10.31 -18.76
C LYS A 66 8.26 10.31 -18.63
N PHE A 67 8.80 9.71 -17.56
CA PHE A 67 10.25 9.61 -17.36
C PHE A 67 10.87 8.41 -18.09
N GLY A 68 10.07 7.57 -18.74
CA GLY A 68 10.57 6.45 -19.55
C GLY A 68 11.31 5.36 -18.78
N LEU A 69 11.25 5.34 -17.44
CA LEU A 69 11.95 4.39 -16.57
C LEU A 69 11.43 2.94 -16.65
N SER A 70 10.52 2.65 -17.58
CA SER A 70 9.84 1.36 -17.73
C SER A 70 10.20 0.72 -19.06
N ARG A 71 10.55 -0.57 -19.05
CA ARG A 71 10.82 -1.37 -20.25
C ARG A 71 9.57 -1.61 -21.12
N LYS A 72 8.38 -1.16 -20.67
CA LYS A 72 7.07 -1.30 -21.32
C LYS A 72 6.69 -2.74 -21.71
N LYS A 73 7.44 -3.73 -21.24
CA LYS A 73 7.23 -5.16 -21.50
C LYS A 73 5.99 -5.64 -20.78
N ASP A 74 5.21 -6.47 -21.47
CA ASP A 74 4.04 -7.08 -20.86
C ASP A 74 4.40 -7.98 -19.68
N ILE A 75 3.56 -7.95 -18.66
CA ILE A 75 3.69 -8.78 -17.46
C ILE A 75 3.46 -10.24 -17.86
N PRO A 76 4.28 -11.20 -17.37
CA PRO A 76 4.09 -12.62 -17.63
C PRO A 76 2.70 -13.10 -17.21
N HIS A 77 2.16 -14.06 -17.96
CA HIS A 77 0.79 -14.55 -17.80
C HIS A 77 0.55 -15.13 -16.38
N TRP A 78 1.55 -15.77 -15.79
CA TRP A 78 1.47 -16.30 -14.43
C TRP A 78 1.19 -15.23 -13.36
N MET A 79 1.80 -14.04 -13.45
CA MET A 79 1.53 -12.93 -12.51
C MET A 79 0.12 -12.33 -12.69
N LYS A 80 -0.48 -12.50 -13.88
CA LYS A 80 -1.87 -12.10 -14.14
C LYS A 80 -2.87 -13.13 -13.62
N SER A 81 -2.45 -14.37 -13.35
CA SER A 81 -3.31 -15.48 -12.95
C SER A 81 -4.04 -15.21 -11.64
N LYS A 82 -5.23 -15.80 -11.47
CA LYS A 82 -6.00 -15.70 -10.22
C LYS A 82 -5.20 -16.27 -9.03
N TRP A 83 -4.48 -17.36 -9.27
CA TRP A 83 -3.69 -18.05 -8.26
C TRP A 83 -2.60 -17.15 -7.67
N PHE A 84 -1.81 -16.47 -8.52
CA PHE A 84 -0.80 -15.53 -8.05
C PHE A 84 -1.40 -14.33 -7.31
N ARG A 85 -2.50 -13.76 -7.80
CA ARG A 85 -3.16 -12.62 -7.14
C ARG A 85 -3.69 -12.97 -5.75
N TYR A 86 -4.34 -14.13 -5.60
CA TYR A 86 -4.85 -14.57 -4.31
C TYR A 86 -3.73 -15.05 -3.37
N GLY A 87 -2.71 -15.74 -3.89
CA GLY A 87 -1.53 -16.11 -3.12
C GLY A 87 -0.80 -14.88 -2.56
N PHE A 88 -0.59 -13.86 -3.41
CA PHE A 88 0.00 -12.59 -2.98
C PHE A 88 -0.88 -11.83 -1.99
N LEU A 89 -2.20 -11.87 -2.16
CA LEU A 89 -3.14 -11.29 -1.20
C LEU A 89 -3.06 -11.97 0.17
N ILE A 90 -3.02 -13.31 0.21
CA ILE A 90 -2.89 -14.09 1.46
C ILE A 90 -1.55 -13.77 2.12
N PHE A 91 -0.45 -13.77 1.36
CA PHE A 91 0.86 -13.38 1.86
C PHE A 91 0.84 -11.98 2.51
N PHE A 92 0.20 -11.02 1.83
CA PHE A 92 0.08 -9.66 2.35
C PHE A 92 -0.79 -9.58 3.60
N PHE A 93 -1.87 -10.37 3.69
CA PHE A 93 -2.70 -10.45 4.91
C PHE A 93 -1.95 -11.06 6.08
N ILE A 94 -1.15 -12.12 5.86
CA ILE A 94 -0.31 -12.71 6.90
C ILE A 94 0.64 -11.65 7.46
N MET A 95 1.30 -10.89 6.58
CA MET A 95 2.19 -9.79 6.99
C MET A 95 1.44 -8.70 7.75
N PHE A 96 0.22 -8.34 7.31
CA PHE A 96 -0.62 -7.34 7.98
C PHE A 96 -1.10 -7.80 9.36
N PHE A 97 -1.60 -9.04 9.49
CA PHE A 97 -2.05 -9.58 10.77
C PHE A 97 -0.89 -9.78 11.75
N GLN A 98 0.27 -10.22 11.27
CA GLN A 98 1.46 -10.35 12.11
C GLN A 98 1.92 -8.97 12.63
N MET A 99 1.80 -7.92 11.82
CA MET A 99 2.06 -6.55 12.23
C MET A 99 1.08 -6.06 13.31
N LEU A 100 -0.22 -6.36 13.17
CA LEU A 100 -1.22 -6.06 14.21
C LEU A 100 -0.96 -6.84 15.49
N TRP A 101 -0.56 -8.11 15.39
CA TRP A 101 -0.23 -8.95 16.54
C TRP A 101 0.97 -8.41 17.33
N VAL A 102 2.06 -8.05 16.64
CA VAL A 102 3.23 -7.43 17.29
C VAL A 102 2.85 -6.10 17.94
N THR A 103 2.02 -5.29 17.28
CA THR A 103 1.51 -4.04 17.84
C THR A 103 0.72 -4.29 19.13
N TYR A 104 -0.16 -5.30 19.12
CA TYR A 104 -0.94 -5.69 20.30
C TYR A 104 -0.05 -6.17 21.45
N LEU A 105 1.00 -6.95 21.17
CA LEU A 105 1.96 -7.39 22.20
C LEU A 105 2.72 -6.23 22.85
N VAL A 106 3.02 -5.17 22.08
CA VAL A 106 3.64 -3.94 22.63
C VAL A 106 2.63 -3.13 23.45
N PHE A 107 1.34 -3.11 23.07
CA PHE A 107 0.29 -2.51 23.91
C PHE A 107 0.06 -3.28 25.21
N ALA A 108 0.24 -4.60 25.19
CA ALA A 108 0.16 -5.45 26.37
C ALA A 108 1.43 -5.38 27.26
N ASP A 109 2.39 -4.53 26.92
CA ASP A 109 3.70 -4.38 27.59
C ASP A 109 4.55 -5.68 27.64
N VAL A 110 4.18 -6.69 26.85
CA VAL A 110 4.86 -8.00 26.79
C VAL A 110 6.13 -7.94 25.94
N GLN A 111 6.19 -7.01 24.98
CA GLN A 111 7.36 -6.80 24.11
C GLN A 111 7.74 -5.32 24.06
N GLY A 112 9.03 -5.02 24.19
CA GLY A 112 9.55 -3.66 24.00
C GLY A 112 9.43 -3.17 22.55
N LEU A 113 9.50 -1.85 22.36
CA LEU A 113 9.38 -1.17 21.06
C LEU A 113 10.46 -1.65 20.07
N ARG A 114 10.05 -2.19 18.92
CA ARG A 114 10.95 -2.60 17.83
C ARG A 114 10.99 -1.53 16.74
N GLN A 115 12.04 -0.70 16.75
CA GLN A 115 12.29 0.36 15.77
C GLN A 115 12.93 -0.17 14.46
N VAL A 116 12.40 -1.27 13.93
CA VAL A 116 12.95 -1.95 12.74
C VAL A 116 11.88 -2.04 11.66
N VAL A 117 12.21 -1.55 10.47
CA VAL A 117 11.35 -1.63 9.28
C VAL A 117 11.76 -2.87 8.47
N THR A 118 10.82 -3.80 8.26
CA THR A 118 11.05 -5.11 7.62
C THR A 118 10.58 -5.17 6.17
N LEU A 119 11.50 -4.98 5.22
CA LEU A 119 11.22 -5.18 3.80
C LEU A 119 11.02 -6.66 3.46
N LEU A 120 9.83 -7.02 2.95
CA LEU A 120 9.46 -8.40 2.58
C LEU A 120 9.81 -9.43 3.67
N TRP A 121 9.71 -9.06 4.95
CA TRP A 121 10.14 -9.87 6.11
C TRP A 121 11.64 -10.18 6.23
N THR A 122 12.38 -10.12 5.12
CA THR A 122 13.74 -10.66 5.01
C THR A 122 14.79 -9.58 5.30
N PHE A 123 14.49 -8.34 4.93
CA PHE A 123 15.43 -7.23 5.06
C PHE A 123 15.02 -6.32 6.22
N LYS A 124 15.73 -6.47 7.35
CA LYS A 124 15.55 -5.62 8.54
C LYS A 124 16.38 -4.35 8.38
N LEU A 125 15.74 -3.23 8.05
CA LEU A 125 16.39 -1.93 8.03
C LEU A 125 16.25 -1.26 9.41
N PRO A 126 17.35 -0.99 10.12
CA PRO A 126 17.31 -0.28 11.39
C PRO A 126 16.87 1.16 11.12
N TRP A 127 15.77 1.58 11.75
CA TRP A 127 15.12 2.87 11.47
C TRP A 127 15.06 3.74 12.71
N ASN A 128 16.13 3.67 13.49
CA ASN A 128 16.24 4.23 14.84
C ASN A 128 16.21 5.76 14.85
N TRP A 129 16.55 6.42 13.72
CA TRP A 129 16.57 7.88 13.62
C TRP A 129 15.18 8.51 13.41
N ALA A 130 14.16 7.76 12.97
CA ALA A 130 12.86 8.35 12.63
C ALA A 130 11.90 8.43 13.82
N TYR A 131 12.35 8.08 15.03
CA TYR A 131 11.55 8.16 16.23
C TYR A 131 12.29 8.98 17.29
N HIS A 132 11.91 10.25 17.40
CA HIS A 132 12.53 11.21 18.32
C HIS A 132 11.89 11.25 19.72
N GLY A 133 11.09 10.25 20.09
CA GLY A 133 10.64 10.05 21.47
C GLY A 133 9.48 10.95 21.97
N THR A 134 8.74 10.37 22.91
CA THR A 134 7.88 10.93 23.99
C THR A 134 6.50 11.55 23.74
N LEU A 135 5.96 11.67 22.53
CA LEU A 135 4.59 12.22 22.37
C LEU A 135 3.44 11.18 22.27
N VAL A 136 3.73 9.90 22.00
CA VAL A 136 2.68 8.88 21.80
C VAL A 136 3.04 7.53 22.44
N HIS A 137 2.01 6.78 22.83
CA HIS A 137 2.12 5.46 23.44
C HIS A 137 2.95 4.49 22.57
N ALA A 138 3.76 3.63 23.20
CA ALA A 138 4.70 2.73 22.51
C ALA A 138 4.02 1.84 21.45
N GLY A 139 2.79 1.39 21.72
CA GLY A 139 1.99 0.64 20.76
C GLY A 139 1.64 1.43 19.49
N ALA A 140 1.35 2.73 19.59
CA ALA A 140 1.06 3.57 18.43
C ALA A 140 2.30 3.80 17.54
N ALA A 141 3.48 3.87 18.15
CA ALA A 141 4.76 3.92 17.44
C ALA A 141 5.06 2.56 16.76
N GLN A 142 4.81 1.44 17.44
CA GLN A 142 4.99 0.10 16.87
C GLN A 142 4.08 -0.11 15.64
N PHE A 143 2.82 0.33 15.73
CA PHE A 143 1.90 0.31 14.60
C PHE A 143 2.45 1.12 13.42
N ALA A 144 2.97 2.32 13.69
CA ALA A 144 3.53 3.18 12.66
C ALA A 144 4.71 2.52 11.93
N PHE A 145 5.64 1.89 12.67
CA PHE A 145 6.77 1.14 12.09
C PHE A 145 6.30 -0.02 11.22
N GLY A 146 5.37 -0.82 11.73
CA GLY A 146 4.81 -1.95 11.00
C GLY A 146 4.07 -1.52 9.73
N PHE A 147 3.24 -0.49 9.81
CA PHE A 147 2.48 0.01 8.68
C PHE A 147 3.39 0.63 7.61
N TYR A 148 4.37 1.45 8.03
CA TYR A 148 5.37 2.02 7.13
C TYR A 148 6.16 0.92 6.40
N SER A 149 6.53 -0.16 7.11
CA SER A 149 7.20 -1.32 6.52
C SER A 149 6.41 -1.96 5.37
N VAL A 150 5.10 -2.16 5.58
CA VAL A 150 4.20 -2.71 4.57
C VAL A 150 4.07 -1.75 3.37
N MET A 151 3.92 -0.44 3.63
CA MET A 151 3.84 0.57 2.58
C MET A 151 5.13 0.65 1.75
N LEU A 152 6.28 0.69 2.42
CA LEU A 152 7.60 0.73 1.81
C LEU A 152 7.84 -0.51 0.95
N THR A 153 7.55 -1.70 1.48
CA THR A 153 7.63 -2.97 0.75
C THR A 153 6.81 -2.94 -0.54
N SER A 154 5.56 -2.51 -0.45
CA SER A 154 4.68 -2.41 -1.62
C SER A 154 5.17 -1.37 -2.64
N THR A 155 5.84 -0.31 -2.17
CA THR A 155 6.38 0.76 -3.00
C THR A 155 7.62 0.28 -3.73
N VAL A 156 8.56 -0.36 -3.02
CA VAL A 156 9.79 -0.95 -3.60
C VAL A 156 9.42 -2.00 -4.65
N LEU A 157 8.54 -2.94 -4.34
CA LEU A 157 8.07 -3.91 -5.33
C LEU A 157 7.35 -3.24 -6.52
N GLY A 158 6.64 -2.15 -6.26
CA GLY A 158 6.01 -1.33 -7.29
C GLY A 158 7.02 -0.74 -8.25
N PHE A 159 8.11 -0.16 -7.73
CA PHE A 159 9.22 0.36 -8.51
C PHE A 159 9.95 -0.73 -9.30
N VAL A 160 10.29 -1.84 -8.66
CA VAL A 160 10.96 -2.98 -9.30
C VAL A 160 10.12 -3.49 -10.48
N THR A 161 8.82 -3.71 -10.28
CA THR A 161 7.96 -4.20 -11.38
C THR A 161 7.65 -3.14 -12.43
N MET A 162 7.66 -1.86 -12.08
CA MET A 162 7.57 -0.76 -13.05
C MET A 162 8.80 -0.72 -13.97
N ILE A 163 10.01 -0.91 -13.42
CA ILE A 163 11.26 -0.95 -14.20
C ILE A 163 11.26 -2.15 -15.15
N LEU A 164 10.89 -3.33 -14.64
CA LEU A 164 10.94 -4.58 -15.40
C LEU A 164 9.83 -4.71 -16.46
N PHE A 165 8.62 -4.22 -16.17
CA PHE A 165 7.43 -4.40 -17.00
C PHE A 165 6.78 -3.06 -17.34
N LYS A 166 5.47 -3.03 -17.60
CA LYS A 166 4.69 -1.80 -17.84
C LYS A 166 4.58 -0.92 -16.58
N PRO A 167 4.35 0.39 -16.72
CA PRO A 167 4.32 1.33 -15.60
C PRO A 167 3.31 0.99 -14.50
N ARG A 168 2.15 0.43 -14.86
CA ARG A 168 1.09 0.03 -13.90
C ARG A 168 1.07 -1.47 -13.59
N SER A 169 2.21 -2.16 -13.73
CA SER A 169 2.26 -3.61 -13.56
C SER A 169 1.91 -4.07 -12.16
N TRP A 170 2.41 -3.35 -11.16
CA TRP A 170 2.04 -3.58 -9.77
C TRP A 170 0.52 -3.56 -9.54
N CYS A 171 -0.20 -2.63 -10.18
CA CYS A 171 -1.64 -2.47 -9.97
C CYS A 171 -2.45 -3.71 -10.36
N VAL A 172 -1.89 -4.62 -11.18
CA VAL A 172 -2.56 -5.85 -11.64
C VAL A 172 -2.72 -6.89 -10.53
N TYR A 173 -1.71 -7.02 -9.67
CA TYR A 173 -1.68 -7.99 -8.57
C TYR A 173 -1.63 -7.32 -7.18
N CYS A 174 -1.81 -6.01 -7.14
CA CYS A 174 -1.90 -5.24 -5.91
C CYS A 174 -2.98 -5.84 -4.98
N PRO A 175 -2.67 -6.07 -3.69
CA PRO A 175 -3.61 -6.68 -2.75
C PRO A 175 -4.87 -5.82 -2.61
N MET A 176 -4.71 -4.49 -2.57
CA MET A 176 -5.82 -3.54 -2.55
C MET A 176 -6.72 -3.62 -3.79
N GLY A 177 -6.13 -3.76 -4.98
CA GLY A 177 -6.91 -3.93 -6.21
C GLY A 177 -7.69 -5.25 -6.21
N THR A 178 -7.11 -6.29 -5.65
CA THR A 178 -7.74 -7.62 -5.53
C THR A 178 -8.86 -7.60 -4.48
N MET A 179 -8.66 -6.97 -3.33
CA MET A 179 -9.69 -6.80 -2.28
C MET A 179 -10.88 -5.99 -2.79
N THR A 180 -10.65 -4.81 -3.35
CA THR A 180 -11.73 -3.98 -3.90
C THR A 180 -12.49 -4.70 -5.01
N GLN A 181 -11.81 -5.49 -5.85
CA GLN A 181 -12.46 -6.36 -6.83
C GLN A 181 -13.35 -7.43 -6.19
N LEU A 182 -12.90 -8.07 -5.10
CA LEU A 182 -13.70 -9.06 -4.38
C LEU A 182 -14.94 -8.42 -3.77
N ILE A 183 -14.80 -7.24 -3.15
CA ILE A 183 -15.91 -6.49 -2.55
C ILE A 183 -16.94 -6.11 -3.61
N CYS A 184 -16.50 -5.56 -4.75
CA CYS A 184 -17.39 -5.23 -5.86
C CYS A 184 -18.14 -6.47 -6.36
N LYS A 185 -17.44 -7.61 -6.56
CA LYS A 185 -18.08 -8.86 -7.00
C LYS A 185 -19.08 -9.41 -6.00
N ALA A 186 -18.72 -9.43 -4.71
CA ALA A 186 -19.61 -9.87 -3.64
C ALA A 186 -20.87 -8.99 -3.58
N ARG A 187 -20.73 -7.67 -3.77
CA ARG A 187 -21.85 -6.74 -3.83
C ARG A 187 -22.75 -6.96 -5.04
N SER A 188 -22.17 -7.17 -6.23
CA SER A 188 -22.92 -7.52 -7.44
C SER A 188 -23.68 -8.83 -7.27
N ALA A 189 -23.06 -9.84 -6.66
CA ALA A 189 -23.70 -11.12 -6.36
C ALA A 189 -24.83 -10.99 -5.31
N ALA A 190 -24.69 -10.09 -4.34
CA ALA A 190 -25.68 -9.81 -3.31
C ALA A 190 -26.83 -8.86 -3.76
N GLY A 191 -26.99 -8.61 -5.06
CA GLY A 191 -28.08 -7.77 -5.61
C GLY A 191 -28.05 -6.29 -5.20
N ARG A 192 -26.99 -5.82 -4.52
CA ARG A 192 -26.85 -4.43 -4.04
C ARG A 192 -26.13 -3.51 -5.04
N GLY A 193 -25.91 -3.97 -6.27
CA GLY A 193 -25.36 -3.16 -7.36
C GLY A 193 -26.43 -2.24 -7.92
N ARG A 194 -26.35 -0.95 -7.62
CA ARG A 194 -27.12 0.08 -8.33
C ARG A 194 -26.67 0.07 -9.81
N PRO A 195 -27.59 0.23 -10.78
CA PRO A 195 -27.26 0.29 -12.21
C PRO A 195 -26.19 1.35 -12.53
#